data_AF-A0A538R2N2-F1
#
_entry.id   AF-A0A538R2N2-F1
#
_cell.length_a   1.000
_cell.length_b   1.000
_cell.length_c   1.000
_cell.angle_alpha   90.00
_cell.angle_beta   90.00
_cell.angle_gamma   90.00
#
_symmetry.space_group_name_H-M   'P 1'
#
loop_
_entity.id
_entity.type
_entity.pdbx_description
1 polymer ?
#
loop_
_entity_poly.entity_id
_entity_poly.type
_entity_poly.pdbx_seq_one_letter_code
_entity_poly.pdbx_strand_id
1 'polypeptide(L)'
;MTETSTVMQAGSALQGTQLHGMIAQGSNVSGLAMHGFKFSGATKNGSALSNVRVVNGELLAEQGQTTLSGSDFYDAHLLAEWWNTGVTPTATATVEYKVTAVQAETSYDPTNTGSTYLYTLEQNVDDASDWQPACPLDADSRRVAIPLVATWDQQGNRVASNDLFTLGCTTGVLAKCYRWGYRPWVTSYGDLVSAHWTCTRLARADYCGNGTSHTHDGTEINLWDNLPSAPSVSATRAGSWAGT
;
A
#
# COMPACT_ATOMS: atom_id res chain seq x y z
N MET A 1 25.23 -24.86 7.80
CA MET A 1 24.47 -23.83 8.53
C MET A 1 24.63 -22.56 7.74
N THR A 2 23.63 -22.24 6.93
CA THR A 2 23.58 -21.05 6.08
C THR A 2 23.45 -19.83 6.99
N GLU A 3 24.29 -18.81 6.77
CA GLU A 3 24.33 -17.60 7.59
C GLU A 3 22.95 -16.96 7.71
N THR A 4 22.51 -16.76 8.94
CA THR A 4 21.35 -15.94 9.29
C THR A 4 21.78 -14.48 9.26
N SER A 5 21.24 -13.71 8.30
CA SER A 5 21.35 -12.25 8.12
C SER A 5 22.77 -11.63 8.20
N THR A 6 23.35 -11.28 7.05
CA THR A 6 24.58 -10.47 6.95
C THR A 6 24.33 -9.00 6.60
N VAL A 7 23.06 -8.58 6.48
CA VAL A 7 22.70 -7.25 5.99
C VAL A 7 21.67 -6.60 6.90
N MET A 8 22.07 -5.52 7.57
CA MET A 8 21.14 -4.61 8.23
C MET A 8 20.30 -3.95 7.14
N GLN A 9 19.00 -4.23 7.09
CA GLN A 9 18.07 -3.38 6.35
C GLN A 9 17.96 -2.07 7.10
N ALA A 10 18.83 -1.12 6.74
CA ALA A 10 18.79 0.19 7.33
C ALA A 10 17.48 0.85 6.90
N GLY A 11 16.50 0.85 7.81
CA GLY A 11 15.22 1.48 7.63
C GLY A 11 15.42 2.97 7.47
N SER A 12 15.55 3.43 6.23
CA SER A 12 15.44 4.84 5.89
C SER A 12 14.15 5.37 6.53
N ALA A 13 14.33 6.44 7.30
CA ALA A 13 13.40 6.99 8.28
C ALA A 13 11.94 7.11 7.81
N LEU A 14 11.06 7.20 8.82
CA LEU A 14 9.62 7.53 8.77
C LEU A 14 8.69 6.32 8.79
N GLN A 15 8.42 5.75 9.99
CA GLN A 15 7.22 4.92 10.21
C GLN A 15 5.93 5.63 9.81
N GLY A 16 4.86 4.85 9.70
CA GLY A 16 3.50 5.34 9.54
C GLY A 16 2.64 4.65 10.59
N THR A 17 1.91 5.40 11.41
CA THR A 17 0.87 4.80 12.28
C THR A 17 -0.28 4.20 11.47
N GLN A 18 -0.46 4.67 10.24
CA GLN A 18 -1.59 4.30 9.38
C GLN A 18 -1.29 3.04 8.55
N LEU A 19 -2.27 2.12 8.54
CA LEU A 19 -2.28 0.90 7.71
C LEU A 19 -2.11 1.21 6.22
N HIS A 20 -3.09 1.90 5.65
CA HIS A 20 -3.18 2.15 4.20
C HIS A 20 -2.54 3.48 3.77
N GLY A 21 -2.43 4.46 4.67
CA GLY A 21 -1.87 5.79 4.38
C GLY A 21 -2.73 6.67 3.47
N MET A 22 -3.88 6.19 2.98
CA MET A 22 -4.87 6.99 2.27
C MET A 22 -5.65 7.84 3.25
N ILE A 23 -5.78 9.12 2.93
CA ILE A 23 -6.51 10.08 3.74
C ILE A 23 -7.75 10.50 2.94
N ALA A 24 -8.94 10.30 3.49
CA ALA A 24 -10.12 10.97 2.98
C ALA A 24 -9.97 12.47 3.26
N GLN A 25 -9.92 13.29 2.22
CA GLN A 25 -9.83 14.76 2.32
C GLN A 25 -11.14 15.37 1.82
N GLY A 26 -11.83 16.15 2.66
CA GLY A 26 -13.16 16.71 2.35
C GLY A 26 -13.86 17.26 3.60
N SER A 27 -15.06 17.83 3.42
CA SER A 27 -15.79 18.55 4.47
C SER A 27 -16.46 17.63 5.52
N ASN A 28 -16.67 16.35 5.18
CA ASN A 28 -17.37 15.35 6.01
C ASN A 28 -16.56 14.04 6.23
N VAL A 29 -15.24 14.14 6.39
CA VAL A 29 -14.35 12.95 6.46
C VAL A 29 -14.11 12.38 7.86
N SER A 30 -14.72 12.98 8.89
CA SER A 30 -14.60 12.47 10.27
C SER A 30 -15.30 11.12 10.40
N GLY A 31 -14.56 10.10 10.85
CA GLY A 31 -15.10 8.74 11.04
C GLY A 31 -15.12 7.86 9.79
N LEU A 32 -14.50 8.30 8.68
CA LEU A 32 -14.29 7.43 7.52
C LEU A 32 -13.00 6.61 7.68
N ALA A 33 -13.12 5.29 7.55
CA ALA A 33 -12.00 4.35 7.50
C ALA A 33 -12.02 3.61 6.16
N MET A 34 -10.88 3.59 5.45
CA MET A 34 -10.79 2.89 4.17
C MET A 34 -11.07 1.40 4.36
N HIS A 35 -11.99 0.85 3.57
CA HIS A 35 -12.23 -0.59 3.49
C HIS A 35 -11.46 -1.20 2.31
N GLY A 36 -11.62 -0.64 1.10
CA GLY A 36 -10.90 -1.10 -0.09
C GLY A 36 -11.47 -0.56 -1.40
N PHE A 37 -10.72 -0.72 -2.48
CA PHE A 37 -11.15 -0.43 -3.85
C PHE A 37 -11.93 -1.59 -4.43
N LYS A 38 -12.97 -1.29 -5.19
CA LYS A 38 -13.83 -2.30 -5.83
C LYS A 38 -13.19 -2.80 -7.11
N PHE A 39 -13.19 -4.11 -7.32
CA PHE A 39 -12.87 -4.69 -8.64
C PHE A 39 -13.95 -4.41 -9.69
N SER A 40 -15.15 -3.99 -9.27
CA SER A 40 -16.27 -3.66 -10.14
C SER A 40 -16.54 -2.16 -10.22
N GLY A 41 -17.15 -1.72 -11.32
CA GLY A 41 -17.61 -0.35 -11.51
C GLY A 41 -16.52 0.63 -11.99
N ALA A 42 -15.30 0.16 -12.22
CA ALA A 42 -14.24 0.98 -12.81
C ALA A 42 -14.57 1.36 -14.25
N THR A 43 -14.18 2.56 -14.66
CA THR A 43 -14.33 3.05 -16.03
C THR A 43 -13.04 3.71 -16.51
N LYS A 44 -12.89 3.87 -17.83
CA LYS A 44 -11.85 4.68 -18.44
C LYS A 44 -12.41 5.33 -19.69
N ASN A 45 -12.24 6.65 -19.82
CA ASN A 45 -12.87 7.43 -20.90
C ASN A 45 -14.40 7.18 -21.01
N GLY A 46 -15.07 7.02 -19.87
CA GLY A 46 -16.51 6.72 -19.78
C GLY A 46 -16.92 5.28 -20.17
N SER A 47 -16.00 4.43 -20.61
CA SER A 47 -16.27 3.03 -20.93
C SER A 47 -15.93 2.11 -19.75
N ALA A 48 -16.80 1.16 -19.44
CA ALA A 48 -16.60 0.22 -18.34
C ALA A 48 -15.34 -0.64 -18.55
N LEU A 49 -14.61 -0.86 -17.46
CA LEU A 49 -13.55 -1.85 -17.36
C LEU A 49 -14.13 -3.15 -16.79
N SER A 50 -13.69 -4.29 -17.32
CA SER A 50 -14.05 -5.60 -16.79
C SER A 50 -12.82 -6.35 -16.31
N ASN A 51 -13.01 -7.38 -15.47
CA ASN A 51 -11.93 -8.23 -14.94
C ASN A 51 -10.74 -7.41 -14.38
N VAL A 52 -11.06 -6.34 -13.64
CA VAL A 52 -10.06 -5.57 -12.87
C VAL A 52 -9.48 -6.51 -11.83
N ARG A 53 -8.15 -6.57 -11.76
CA ARG A 53 -7.42 -7.48 -10.87
C ARG A 53 -6.03 -6.94 -10.55
N VAL A 54 -5.48 -7.36 -9.42
CA VAL A 54 -4.08 -7.08 -9.06
C VAL A 54 -3.24 -8.31 -9.39
N VAL A 55 -2.20 -8.15 -10.21
CA VAL A 55 -1.23 -9.22 -10.56
C VAL A 55 0.16 -8.69 -10.29
N ASN A 56 0.93 -9.37 -9.45
CA ASN A 56 2.33 -9.06 -9.16
C ASN A 56 2.64 -7.59 -8.82
N GLY A 57 1.71 -6.84 -8.22
CA GLY A 57 1.91 -5.42 -7.90
C GLY A 57 1.47 -4.43 -8.98
N GLU A 58 0.66 -4.90 -9.92
CA GLU A 58 0.11 -4.14 -11.03
C GLU A 58 -1.41 -4.34 -11.12
N LEU A 59 -2.14 -3.31 -11.53
CA LEU A 59 -3.53 -3.43 -11.95
C LEU A 59 -3.60 -3.86 -13.42
N LEU A 60 -4.41 -4.88 -13.68
CA LEU A 60 -4.83 -5.29 -15.01
C LEU A 60 -6.34 -5.17 -15.10
N ALA A 61 -6.84 -4.84 -16.28
CA ALA A 61 -8.27 -4.87 -16.61
C ALA A 61 -8.46 -5.17 -18.09
N GLU A 62 -9.69 -5.43 -18.50
CA GLU A 62 -10.06 -5.63 -19.90
C GLU A 62 -11.01 -4.53 -20.35
N GLN A 63 -10.84 -4.04 -21.57
CA GLN A 63 -11.77 -3.15 -22.26
C GLN A 63 -11.98 -3.67 -23.67
N GLY A 64 -13.11 -4.34 -23.90
CA GLY A 64 -13.39 -5.06 -25.14
C GLY A 64 -12.51 -6.30 -25.28
N GLN A 65 -11.54 -6.28 -26.21
CA GLN A 65 -10.56 -7.35 -26.40
C GLN A 65 -9.14 -6.94 -26.00
N THR A 66 -8.99 -5.74 -25.43
CA THR A 66 -7.70 -5.18 -25.02
C THR A 66 -7.51 -5.39 -23.53
N THR A 67 -6.40 -5.99 -23.14
CA THR A 67 -5.91 -5.98 -21.76
C THR A 67 -5.18 -4.67 -21.50
N LEU A 68 -5.64 -3.93 -20.49
CA LEU A 68 -4.99 -2.72 -19.99
C LEU A 68 -4.04 -3.09 -18.86
N SER A 69 -2.86 -2.48 -18.84
CA SER A 69 -1.83 -2.66 -17.83
C SER A 69 -1.00 -1.39 -17.64
N GLY A 70 -0.31 -1.22 -16.52
CA GLY A 70 0.59 -0.11 -16.26
C GLY A 70 0.01 1.27 -16.60
N SER A 71 0.67 1.99 -17.50
CA SER A 71 0.26 3.33 -17.95
C SER A 71 -1.09 3.36 -18.67
N ASP A 72 -1.63 2.23 -19.12
CA ASP A 72 -2.95 2.17 -19.75
C ASP A 72 -4.08 2.56 -18.79
N PHE A 73 -3.83 2.53 -17.47
CA PHE A 73 -4.77 2.98 -16.45
C PHE A 73 -4.82 4.51 -16.28
N TYR A 74 -4.01 5.29 -16.99
CA TYR A 74 -4.14 6.75 -16.97
C TYR A 74 -5.58 7.16 -17.33
N ASP A 75 -6.17 8.06 -16.53
CA ASP A 75 -7.56 8.52 -16.64
C ASP A 75 -8.62 7.42 -16.38
N ALA A 76 -8.22 6.32 -15.72
CA ALA A 76 -9.19 5.37 -15.19
C ALA A 76 -9.81 5.91 -13.89
N HIS A 77 -11.12 5.73 -13.78
CA HIS A 77 -11.92 6.02 -12.60
C HIS A 77 -12.18 4.71 -11.85
N LEU A 78 -11.82 4.68 -10.58
CA LEU A 78 -11.96 3.56 -9.66
C LEU A 78 -12.92 3.95 -8.55
N LEU A 79 -13.65 2.98 -8.01
CA LEU A 79 -14.53 3.18 -6.87
C LEU A 79 -13.92 2.55 -5.63
N ALA A 80 -13.93 3.24 -4.49
CA ALA A 80 -13.53 2.68 -3.21
C ALA A 80 -14.66 2.73 -2.19
N GLU A 81 -14.73 1.71 -1.36
CA GLU A 81 -15.61 1.62 -0.22
C GLU A 81 -14.90 2.14 1.04
N TRP A 82 -15.62 2.97 1.78
CA TRP A 82 -15.21 3.52 3.07
C TRP A 82 -16.23 3.13 4.14
N TRP A 83 -15.77 2.67 5.29
CA TRP A 83 -16.61 2.51 6.46
C TRP A 83 -16.84 3.85 7.14
N ASN A 84 -18.09 4.20 7.41
CA ASN A 84 -18.46 5.31 8.27
C ASN A 84 -18.69 4.78 9.69
N THR A 85 -17.65 4.89 10.51
CA THR A 85 -17.64 4.45 11.91
C THR A 85 -18.22 5.49 12.86
N GLY A 86 -18.55 6.68 12.36
CA GLY A 86 -19.20 7.75 13.13
C GLY A 86 -20.71 7.56 13.32
N VAL A 87 -21.31 6.58 12.65
CA VAL A 87 -22.73 6.24 12.72
C VAL A 87 -22.94 4.81 13.21
N THR A 88 -24.09 4.56 13.85
CA THR A 88 -24.45 3.24 14.40
C THR A 88 -25.81 2.80 13.84
N PRO A 89 -25.90 1.66 13.12
CA PRO A 89 -24.80 0.76 12.75
C PRO A 89 -23.82 1.40 11.75
N THR A 90 -22.58 0.89 11.72
CA THR A 90 -21.57 1.33 10.74
C THR A 90 -22.13 1.24 9.33
N ALA A 91 -22.06 2.34 8.59
CA ALA A 91 -22.50 2.42 7.21
C ALA A 91 -21.31 2.34 6.24
N THR A 92 -21.58 2.10 4.96
CA THR A 92 -20.57 2.19 3.90
C THR A 92 -20.85 3.40 3.01
N ALA A 93 -19.78 4.06 2.58
CA ALA A 93 -19.79 5.13 1.59
C ALA A 93 -18.95 4.70 0.39
N THR A 94 -19.30 5.17 -0.81
CA THR A 94 -18.48 4.98 -2.02
C THR A 94 -17.87 6.31 -2.42
N VAL A 95 -16.57 6.30 -2.71
CA VAL A 95 -15.81 7.47 -3.17
C VAL A 95 -15.15 7.13 -4.50
N GLU A 96 -15.19 8.07 -5.44
CA GLU A 96 -14.53 7.94 -6.73
C GLU A 96 -13.07 8.43 -6.67
N TYR A 97 -12.19 7.68 -7.32
CA TYR A 97 -10.78 7.99 -7.49
C TYR A 97 -10.41 7.99 -8.96
N LYS A 98 -9.60 8.96 -9.38
CA LYS A 98 -9.07 9.06 -10.74
C LYS A 98 -7.58 8.82 -10.73
N VAL A 99 -7.11 7.94 -11.62
CA VAL A 99 -5.69 7.65 -11.83
C VAL A 99 -5.08 8.74 -12.72
N THR A 100 -4.15 9.52 -12.19
CA THR A 100 -3.51 10.63 -12.92
C THR A 100 -2.09 10.34 -13.37
N ALA A 101 -1.46 9.29 -12.85
CA ALA A 101 -0.21 8.76 -13.37
C ALA A 101 0.00 7.31 -12.91
N VAL A 102 0.68 6.54 -13.75
CA VAL A 102 1.20 5.21 -13.38
C VAL A 102 2.66 5.12 -13.81
N GLN A 103 3.51 4.61 -12.94
CA GLN A 103 4.94 4.44 -13.21
C GLN A 103 5.46 3.16 -12.56
N ALA A 104 6.45 2.51 -13.18
CA ALA A 104 7.15 1.41 -12.54
C ALA A 104 7.98 1.93 -11.35
N GLU A 105 8.03 1.19 -10.24
CA GLU A 105 8.95 1.46 -9.12
C GLU A 105 10.27 0.75 -9.39
N THR A 106 11.31 1.54 -9.63
CA THR A 106 12.66 1.05 -9.95
C THR A 106 13.64 1.18 -8.79
N SER A 107 13.33 1.99 -7.77
CA SER A 107 14.23 2.27 -6.66
C SER A 107 14.10 1.26 -5.51
N TYR A 108 12.92 0.66 -5.34
CA TYR A 108 12.60 -0.20 -4.19
C TYR A 108 12.11 -1.59 -4.63
N ASP A 109 13.01 -2.41 -5.17
CA ASP A 109 12.75 -3.81 -5.52
C ASP A 109 13.88 -4.75 -5.07
N PRO A 110 14.00 -5.00 -3.74
CA PRO A 110 15.08 -5.84 -3.22
C PRO A 110 15.02 -7.27 -3.75
N THR A 111 13.83 -7.79 -4.06
CA THR A 111 13.66 -9.15 -4.57
C THR A 111 13.82 -9.26 -6.08
N ASN A 112 14.14 -8.14 -6.77
CA ASN A 112 14.41 -8.05 -8.22
C ASN A 112 13.33 -8.73 -9.08
N THR A 113 12.08 -8.40 -8.80
CA THR A 113 10.91 -8.99 -9.46
C THR A 113 10.39 -8.15 -10.62
N GLY A 114 10.87 -6.91 -10.78
CA GLY A 114 10.60 -6.01 -11.89
C GLY A 114 9.14 -5.59 -12.06
N SER A 115 8.26 -5.90 -11.10
CA SER A 115 6.80 -5.92 -11.33
C SER A 115 6.01 -4.89 -10.49
N THR A 116 6.67 -3.90 -9.88
CA THR A 116 5.95 -2.92 -9.06
C THR A 116 5.50 -1.72 -9.87
N TYR A 117 4.23 -1.34 -9.72
CA TYR A 117 3.72 -0.08 -10.21
C TYR A 117 3.23 0.83 -9.09
N LEU A 118 3.44 2.12 -9.30
CA LEU A 118 2.99 3.22 -8.46
C LEU A 118 1.87 3.97 -9.17
N TYR A 119 0.81 4.24 -8.42
CA TYR A 119 -0.37 4.94 -8.89
C TYR A 119 -0.49 6.29 -8.20
N THR A 120 -0.50 7.37 -8.97
CA THR A 120 -0.92 8.69 -8.48
C THR A 120 -2.43 8.78 -8.63
N LEU A 121 -3.11 9.10 -7.53
CA LEU A 121 -4.56 9.10 -7.43
C LEU A 121 -5.06 10.46 -6.95
N GLU A 122 -6.12 10.94 -7.58
CA GLU A 122 -6.96 12.01 -7.07
C GLU A 122 -8.29 11.41 -6.59
N GLN A 123 -8.90 12.01 -5.57
CA GLN A 123 -10.17 11.61 -4.99
C GLN A 123 -11.18 12.73 -5.13
N ASN A 124 -12.45 12.35 -5.30
CA ASN A 124 -13.58 13.25 -5.22
C ASN A 124 -14.47 12.80 -4.06
N VAL A 125 -14.23 13.38 -2.89
CA VAL A 125 -15.07 13.17 -1.70
C VAL A 125 -16.14 14.26 -1.72
N ASP A 126 -17.42 13.88 -1.72
CA ASP A 126 -18.61 14.76 -1.75
C ASP A 126 -19.13 15.17 -3.16
N ASP A 127 -18.69 14.52 -4.25
CA ASP A 127 -19.05 14.89 -5.63
C ASP A 127 -18.76 16.38 -5.98
N ALA A 128 -17.94 17.05 -5.18
CA ALA A 128 -17.49 18.40 -5.45
C ALA A 128 -16.59 18.35 -6.71
N SER A 129 -16.67 19.34 -7.60
CA SER A 129 -15.83 19.37 -8.81
C SER A 129 -14.33 19.61 -8.53
N ASP A 130 -13.88 19.42 -7.29
CA ASP A 130 -12.54 19.71 -6.81
C ASP A 130 -11.82 18.41 -6.42
N TRP A 131 -11.08 17.86 -7.39
CA TRP A 131 -10.28 16.65 -7.22
C TRP A 131 -9.07 16.94 -6.33
N GLN A 132 -8.90 16.16 -5.26
CA GLN A 132 -7.80 16.32 -4.30
C GLN A 132 -6.86 15.12 -4.33
N PRO A 133 -5.55 15.27 -4.03
CA PRO A 133 -4.65 14.12 -3.95
C PRO A 133 -5.11 13.10 -2.90
N ALA A 134 -5.16 11.82 -3.26
CA ALA A 134 -5.53 10.73 -2.34
C ALA A 134 -4.43 10.38 -1.34
N CYS A 135 -3.17 10.48 -1.80
CA CYS A 135 -1.99 10.19 -0.99
C CYS A 135 -1.29 11.45 -0.49
N PRO A 136 -0.84 11.47 0.77
CA PRO A 136 0.13 12.45 1.26
C PRO A 136 1.47 12.34 0.54
N LEU A 137 2.34 13.34 0.71
CA LEU A 137 3.74 13.26 0.27
C LEU A 137 4.49 12.22 1.09
N ASP A 138 5.17 11.30 0.42
CA ASP A 138 6.11 10.36 1.03
C ASP A 138 7.51 10.98 1.21
N ALA A 139 8.44 10.21 1.77
CA ALA A 139 9.82 10.63 2.03
C ALA A 139 10.58 11.07 0.77
N ASP A 140 10.17 10.57 -0.41
CA ASP A 140 10.76 10.91 -1.70
C ASP A 140 9.99 12.05 -2.40
N SER A 141 9.12 12.75 -1.66
CA SER A 141 8.24 13.82 -2.17
C SER A 141 7.27 13.35 -3.26
N ARG A 142 6.80 12.09 -3.19
CA ARG A 142 5.82 11.51 -4.13
C ARG A 142 4.47 11.29 -3.45
N ARG A 143 3.38 11.36 -4.22
CA ARG A 143 2.01 11.06 -3.77
C ARG A 143 1.47 9.83 -4.49
N VAL A 144 1.97 8.65 -4.10
CA VAL A 144 1.75 7.42 -4.85
C VAL A 144 1.28 6.28 -3.96
N ALA A 145 0.53 5.36 -4.57
CA ALA A 145 0.04 4.14 -3.95
C ALA A 145 0.51 2.88 -4.70
N ILE A 146 0.55 1.75 -4.01
CA ILE A 146 0.78 0.42 -4.59
C ILE A 146 -0.47 -0.45 -4.49
N PRO A 147 -0.75 -1.33 -5.47
CA PRO A 147 -1.89 -2.22 -5.43
C PRO A 147 -1.57 -3.52 -4.66
N LEU A 148 -2.53 -4.01 -3.88
CA LEU A 148 -2.46 -5.24 -3.08
C LEU A 148 -3.76 -6.04 -3.22
N VAL A 149 -3.65 -7.36 -3.39
CA VAL A 149 -4.77 -8.32 -3.62
C VAL A 149 -5.65 -8.61 -2.39
N ALA A 150 -5.62 -7.77 -1.36
CA ALA A 150 -6.35 -7.99 -0.11
C ALA A 150 -6.81 -6.66 0.50
N THR A 151 -7.64 -6.75 1.52
CA THR A 151 -8.03 -5.64 2.39
C THR A 151 -7.50 -5.88 3.81
N TRP A 152 -7.58 -4.86 4.66
CA TRP A 152 -7.24 -4.98 6.07
C TRP A 152 -8.38 -4.42 6.93
N ASP A 153 -8.80 -5.19 7.93
CA ASP A 153 -9.83 -4.74 8.87
C ASP A 153 -9.29 -3.66 9.82
N GLN A 154 -10.17 -3.15 10.69
CA GLN A 154 -9.81 -2.12 11.68
C GLN A 154 -8.74 -2.59 12.67
N GLN A 155 -8.69 -3.89 12.95
CA GLN A 155 -7.65 -4.47 13.78
C GLN A 155 -6.36 -4.69 12.99
N GLY A 156 -6.30 -4.44 11.69
CA GLY A 156 -5.13 -4.68 10.85
C GLY A 156 -4.92 -6.15 10.47
N ASN A 157 -5.96 -6.98 10.55
CA ASN A 157 -5.93 -8.33 10.00
C ASN A 157 -6.09 -8.28 8.49
N ARG A 158 -5.25 -9.03 7.77
CA ARG A 158 -5.39 -9.19 6.33
C ARG A 158 -6.65 -10.02 6.04
N VAL A 159 -7.52 -9.51 5.19
CA VAL A 159 -8.74 -10.19 4.74
C VAL A 159 -8.65 -10.41 3.23
N ALA A 160 -8.75 -11.67 2.80
CA ALA A 160 -8.86 -11.99 1.38
C ALA A 160 -10.24 -11.56 0.88
N SER A 161 -10.31 -10.96 -0.31
CA SER A 161 -11.57 -10.51 -0.91
C SER A 161 -11.56 -10.78 -2.41
N ASN A 162 -12.73 -11.16 -2.94
CA ASN A 162 -12.98 -11.28 -4.37
C ASN A 162 -13.63 -10.02 -4.96
N ASP A 163 -14.08 -9.10 -4.09
CA ASP A 163 -14.81 -7.89 -4.49
C ASP A 163 -13.95 -6.63 -4.32
N LEU A 164 -12.98 -6.68 -3.39
CA LEU A 164 -12.16 -5.56 -2.99
C LEU A 164 -10.66 -5.85 -3.07
N PHE A 165 -9.90 -4.80 -3.34
CA PHE A 165 -8.44 -4.75 -3.24
C PHE A 165 -8.00 -3.48 -2.53
N THR A 166 -6.70 -3.29 -2.37
CA THR A 166 -6.14 -2.11 -1.70
C THR A 166 -5.19 -1.36 -2.62
N LEU A 167 -5.27 -0.03 -2.64
CA LEU A 167 -4.20 0.85 -3.12
C LEU A 167 -3.55 1.56 -1.93
N GLY A 168 -2.50 0.99 -1.34
CA GLY A 168 -1.87 1.57 -0.15
C GLY A 168 -0.89 2.68 -0.52
N CYS A 169 -1.08 3.89 0.04
CA CYS A 169 -0.13 4.99 -0.12
C CYS A 169 1.24 4.61 0.45
N THR A 170 2.30 5.13 -0.15
CA THR A 170 3.69 4.82 0.24
C THR A 170 4.11 5.34 1.61
N THR A 171 3.31 6.23 2.19
CA THR A 171 3.40 6.64 3.60
C THR A 171 2.88 5.57 4.57
N GLY A 172 1.95 4.72 4.14
CA GLY A 172 1.33 3.66 4.95
C GLY A 172 2.22 2.42 5.12
N VAL A 173 1.98 1.67 6.19
CA VAL A 173 2.81 0.48 6.51
C VAL A 173 2.66 -0.66 5.49
N LEU A 174 1.51 -0.74 4.81
CA LEU A 174 1.30 -1.75 3.77
C LEU A 174 2.29 -1.60 2.62
N ALA A 175 2.46 -0.37 2.14
CA ALA A 175 3.40 -0.05 1.08
C ALA A 175 4.86 -0.06 1.55
N LYS A 176 5.10 0.29 2.81
CA LYS A 176 6.43 0.21 3.41
C LYS A 176 6.95 -1.22 3.49
N CYS A 177 6.17 -2.13 4.08
CA CYS A 177 6.52 -3.55 4.17
C CYS A 177 6.74 -4.18 2.80
N TYR A 178 5.95 -3.75 1.83
CA TYR A 178 6.17 -4.12 0.44
C TYR A 178 7.53 -3.67 -0.09
N ARG A 179 7.91 -2.40 0.13
CA ARG A 179 9.22 -1.84 -0.27
C ARG A 179 10.40 -2.42 0.49
N TRP A 180 10.19 -2.97 1.70
CA TRP A 180 11.18 -3.76 2.43
C TRP A 180 11.38 -5.18 1.88
N GLY A 181 10.59 -5.58 0.87
CA GLY A 181 10.76 -6.85 0.16
C GLY A 181 9.75 -7.92 0.52
N TYR A 182 8.85 -7.68 1.48
CA TYR A 182 7.74 -8.58 1.81
C TYR A 182 6.65 -8.50 0.75
N ARG A 183 6.95 -8.98 -0.46
CA ARG A 183 6.07 -8.89 -1.62
C ARG A 183 5.22 -10.16 -1.69
N PRO A 184 3.88 -10.10 -1.51
CA PRO A 184 3.06 -11.30 -1.32
C PRO A 184 3.05 -12.30 -2.50
N TRP A 185 3.43 -11.88 -3.71
CA TRP A 185 3.47 -12.74 -4.91
C TRP A 185 4.83 -13.41 -5.13
N VAL A 186 5.85 -13.03 -4.38
CA VAL A 186 7.19 -13.60 -4.53
C VAL A 186 7.25 -14.88 -3.72
N THR A 187 7.59 -15.99 -4.38
CA THR A 187 7.56 -17.33 -3.77
C THR A 187 8.95 -17.89 -3.44
N SER A 188 10.02 -17.23 -3.89
CA SER A 188 11.40 -17.69 -3.71
C SER A 188 11.94 -17.53 -2.28
N TYR A 189 11.22 -16.83 -1.39
CA TYR A 189 11.65 -16.54 -0.02
C TYR A 189 10.66 -17.07 1.04
N GLY A 190 9.84 -18.07 0.67
CA GLY A 190 8.83 -18.66 1.56
C GLY A 190 7.48 -17.93 1.50
N ASP A 191 6.72 -17.99 2.59
CA ASP A 191 5.39 -17.39 2.68
C ASP A 191 5.47 -15.87 2.92
N LEU A 192 5.63 -15.12 1.83
CA LEU A 192 5.66 -13.66 1.88
C LEU A 192 4.28 -13.02 2.04
N VAL A 193 3.19 -13.78 1.93
CA VAL A 193 1.85 -13.27 2.30
C VAL A 193 1.79 -13.09 3.81
N SER A 194 2.15 -14.12 4.57
CA SER A 194 2.21 -14.04 6.03
C SER A 194 3.30 -13.09 6.49
N ALA A 195 4.49 -13.12 5.87
CA ALA A 195 5.58 -12.22 6.25
C ALA A 195 5.22 -10.74 6.01
N HIS A 196 4.52 -10.39 4.92
CA HIS A 196 4.02 -9.04 4.71
C HIS A 196 3.07 -8.62 5.83
N TRP A 197 2.10 -9.48 6.16
CA TRP A 197 1.18 -9.19 7.25
C TRP A 197 1.88 -9.02 8.60
N THR A 198 2.81 -9.91 8.95
CA THR A 198 3.66 -9.80 10.14
C THR A 198 4.46 -8.50 10.14
N CYS A 199 5.05 -8.14 9.00
CA CYS A 199 5.76 -6.87 8.86
C CYS A 199 4.84 -5.68 9.19
N THR A 200 3.57 -5.69 8.75
CA THR A 200 2.68 -4.55 9.06
C THR A 200 2.45 -4.41 10.57
N ARG A 201 2.40 -5.52 11.32
CA ARG A 201 2.27 -5.53 12.78
C ARG A 201 3.55 -5.02 13.44
N LEU A 202 4.69 -5.54 12.99
CA LEU A 202 6.01 -5.16 13.46
C LEU A 202 6.29 -3.67 13.25
N ALA A 203 6.01 -3.15 12.04
CA ALA A 203 6.20 -1.74 11.70
C ALA A 203 5.37 -0.80 12.57
N ARG A 204 4.24 -1.27 13.10
CA ARG A 204 3.38 -0.54 14.03
C ARG A 204 3.63 -0.87 15.51
N ALA A 205 4.50 -1.84 15.82
CA ALA A 205 4.60 -2.51 17.13
C ALA A 205 3.25 -2.99 17.71
N ASP A 206 2.33 -3.39 16.84
CA ASP A 206 0.98 -3.87 17.17
C ASP A 206 1.01 -5.37 17.50
N TYR A 207 1.79 -5.73 18.52
CA TYR A 207 1.99 -7.13 18.92
C TYR A 207 0.78 -7.73 19.63
N CYS A 208 -0.08 -6.88 20.20
CA CYS A 208 -1.35 -7.27 20.79
C CYS A 208 -2.41 -7.62 19.75
N GLY A 209 -2.19 -7.29 18.47
CA GLY A 209 -3.11 -7.62 17.38
C GLY A 209 -4.43 -6.84 17.42
N ASN A 210 -4.47 -5.70 18.11
CA ASN A 210 -5.70 -4.94 18.34
C ASN A 210 -5.86 -3.75 17.39
N GLY A 211 -4.91 -3.54 16.46
CA GLY A 211 -4.93 -2.45 15.49
C GLY A 211 -4.28 -1.16 15.99
N THR A 212 -3.90 -1.10 17.27
CA THR A 212 -3.28 0.08 17.86
C THR A 212 -1.79 0.09 17.54
N SER A 213 -1.31 1.19 16.96
CA SER A 213 0.12 1.39 16.77
C SER A 213 0.77 1.86 18.08
N HIS A 214 1.90 1.24 18.41
CA HIS A 214 2.80 1.62 19.52
C HIS A 214 4.12 2.23 19.02
N THR A 215 4.19 2.56 17.73
CA THR A 215 5.27 3.33 17.11
C THR A 215 4.76 4.71 16.70
N HIS A 216 5.67 5.64 16.47
CA HIS A 216 5.37 6.93 15.86
C HIS A 216 6.10 7.05 14.54
N ASP A 217 5.61 7.93 13.66
CA ASP A 217 6.31 8.26 12.42
C ASP A 217 7.76 8.68 12.75
N GLY A 218 8.71 7.99 12.13
CA GLY A 218 10.14 8.15 12.40
C GLY A 218 10.76 7.17 13.41
N THR A 219 10.00 6.33 14.11
CA THR A 219 10.58 5.29 15.00
C THR A 219 11.52 4.36 14.22
N GLU A 220 12.76 4.20 14.69
CA GLU A 220 13.72 3.31 14.04
C GLU A 220 13.36 1.84 14.33
N ILE A 221 13.40 1.00 13.30
CA ILE A 221 13.19 -0.44 13.41
C ILE A 221 14.31 -1.11 12.65
N ASN A 222 14.96 -2.07 13.30
CA ASN A 222 15.97 -2.91 12.68
C ASN A 222 15.34 -4.28 12.39
N LEU A 223 15.37 -4.69 11.12
CA LEU A 223 14.85 -5.98 10.68
C LEU A 223 16.01 -6.90 10.30
N TRP A 224 15.91 -8.14 10.78
CA TRP A 224 16.83 -9.22 10.44
C TRP A 224 16.05 -10.42 9.93
N ASP A 225 16.25 -10.72 8.66
CA ASP A 225 15.74 -11.92 8.01
C ASP A 225 16.65 -12.34 6.85
N ASN A 226 16.13 -13.23 5.98
CA ASN A 226 16.83 -13.75 4.82
C ASN A 226 16.43 -13.02 3.51
N LEU A 227 15.67 -11.93 3.59
CA LEU A 227 15.34 -11.14 2.41
C LEU A 227 16.53 -10.24 2.03
N PRO A 228 16.71 -10.00 0.73
CA PRO A 228 17.62 -8.95 0.28
C PRO A 228 17.18 -7.59 0.84
N SER A 229 18.14 -6.72 1.19
CA SER A 229 17.84 -5.36 1.61
C SER A 229 17.52 -4.46 0.43
N ALA A 230 16.55 -3.56 0.59
CA ALA A 230 16.39 -2.47 -0.37
C ALA A 230 17.70 -1.66 -0.46
N PRO A 231 18.04 -1.08 -1.63
CA PRO A 231 19.16 -0.14 -1.73
C PRO A 231 18.96 0.95 -0.67
N SER A 232 19.95 1.16 0.19
CA SER A 232 19.83 2.15 1.25
C SER A 232 19.73 3.55 0.67
N VAL A 233 18.58 4.22 0.87
CA VAL A 233 18.53 5.68 0.78
C VAL A 233 19.21 6.22 2.04
N SER A 234 20.53 6.35 1.98
CA SER A 234 21.38 7.08 2.92
C SER A 234 21.05 6.92 4.40
N ALA A 235 20.99 5.68 4.90
CA ALA A 235 21.18 5.47 6.33
C ALA A 235 22.69 5.46 6.60
N THR A 236 23.18 6.55 7.18
CA THR A 236 24.53 6.64 7.73
C THR A 236 24.78 5.41 8.58
N ARG A 237 25.85 4.65 8.28
CA ARG A 237 26.28 3.46 9.01
C ARG A 237 26.10 3.66 10.52
N ALA A 238 25.14 2.95 11.13
CA ALA A 238 25.17 2.74 12.57
C ALA A 238 26.49 2.01 12.87
N GLY A 239 27.28 2.61 13.76
CA GLY A 239 28.66 2.24 14.02
C GLY A 239 28.84 0.76 14.34
N SER A 240 30.01 0.26 13.95
CA SER A 240 30.59 -0.98 14.44
C SER A 240 30.44 -1.09 15.96
N TRP A 241 29.72 -2.09 16.44
CA TRP A 241 29.83 -2.53 17.82
C TRP A 241 31.17 -3.26 17.96
N ALA A 242 32.22 -2.52 18.33
CA ALA A 242 33.42 -3.11 18.87
C ALA A 242 33.07 -3.63 20.27
N GLY A 243 33.12 -4.96 20.43
CA GLY A 243 32.99 -5.59 21.74
C GLY A 243 34.14 -5.15 22.65
N THR A 244 33.80 -4.77 23.88
CA THR A 244 34.68 -4.81 25.05
C THR A 244 34.16 -5.89 25.98
#